data_AF-A0A2E7RK61-F1
#
_entry.id   AF-A0A2E7RK61-F1
#
_cell.length_a   1.000
_cell.length_b   1.000
_cell.length_c   1.000
_cell.angle_alpha   90.00
_cell.angle_beta   90.00
_cell.angle_gamma   90.00
#
_symmetry.space_group_name_H-M   'P 1'
#
loop_
_entity.id
_entity.type
_entity.pdbx_description
1 polymer ?
#
loop_
_entity_poly.entity_id
_entity_poly.type
_entity_poly.pdbx_seq_one_letter_code
_entity_poly.pdbx_strand_id
1 'polypeptide(L)'
;MMTRLLPVFCLFFLAAGALQAVLPQEPQDMALTGIVQVSPPQLPHWDSFVLQSGVPETLLTVPAGSRFVLTDLWTMRHEDFQGHLTSDLDRFWLERVLDQSRKVAFDARMNESPNPLSWNTGISFGPGSRVVFQYEFDGEGKEDWLRRVHFTGYFEKIRANS
;
A
#
# COMPACT_ATOMS: atom_id res chain seq x y z
N MET A 1 -41.41 22.99 39.12
CA MET A 1 -42.21 22.11 40.01
C MET A 1 -42.99 21.14 39.16
N MET A 2 -42.52 19.89 39.05
CA MET A 2 -43.28 18.78 38.47
C MET A 2 -42.97 17.55 39.31
N THR A 3 -43.87 17.25 40.25
CA THR A 3 -43.85 16.04 41.07
C THR A 3 -45.09 15.24 40.68
N ARG A 4 -44.90 14.08 40.05
CA ARG A 4 -45.95 13.08 39.86
C ARG A 4 -45.47 11.76 40.44
N LEU A 5 -46.09 11.40 41.56
CA LEU A 5 -46.11 10.07 42.16
C LEU A 5 -46.90 9.11 41.27
N LEU A 6 -46.41 7.88 41.11
CA LEU A 6 -47.23 6.73 40.77
C LEU A 6 -46.77 5.51 41.60
N PRO A 7 -47.68 4.62 42.00
CA PRO A 7 -47.47 3.68 43.09
C PRO A 7 -47.14 2.25 42.62
N VAL A 8 -46.42 1.57 43.51
CA VAL A 8 -46.46 0.15 43.90
C VAL A 8 -47.31 -0.79 43.03
N PHE A 9 -46.65 -1.78 42.41
CA PHE A 9 -47.25 -3.11 42.26
C PHE A 9 -46.16 -4.17 42.50
N CYS A 10 -46.29 -4.85 43.64
CA CYS A 10 -45.58 -6.09 43.95
C CYS A 10 -46.16 -7.22 43.11
N LEU A 11 -45.32 -8.06 42.53
CA LEU A 11 -45.69 -9.46 42.28
C LEU A 11 -44.44 -10.33 42.31
N PHE A 12 -44.38 -11.11 43.39
CA PHE A 12 -43.50 -12.24 43.59
C PHE A 12 -43.73 -13.28 42.49
N PHE A 13 -42.65 -13.75 41.87
CA PHE A 13 -42.58 -15.12 41.39
C PHE A 13 -41.22 -15.72 41.74
N LEU A 14 -41.24 -16.57 42.77
CA LEU A 14 -40.22 -17.56 43.05
C LEU A 14 -40.24 -18.61 41.94
N ALA A 15 -39.16 -18.71 41.18
CA ALA A 15 -38.88 -19.86 40.33
C ALA A 15 -37.50 -20.40 40.70
N ALA A 16 -37.51 -21.43 41.57
CA ALA A 16 -36.37 -22.31 41.77
C ALA A 16 -36.17 -23.14 40.51
N GLY A 17 -35.01 -23.05 39.88
CA GLY A 17 -34.69 -23.78 38.65
C GLY A 17 -33.20 -24.09 38.57
N ALA A 18 -32.86 -25.33 38.93
CA ALA A 18 -31.66 -26.11 38.61
C ALA A 18 -30.35 -25.36 38.28
N LEU A 19 -29.40 -25.40 39.23
CA LEU A 19 -27.96 -25.32 38.98
C LEU A 19 -27.57 -26.50 38.07
N GLN A 20 -27.46 -26.27 36.75
CA GLN A 20 -26.64 -27.13 35.89
C GLN A 20 -25.22 -26.56 35.87
N ALA A 21 -24.31 -27.26 36.53
CA ALA A 21 -22.88 -27.04 36.39
C ALA A 21 -22.46 -27.43 34.97
N VAL A 22 -22.48 -26.46 34.05
CA VAL A 22 -21.83 -26.58 32.75
C VAL A 22 -20.34 -26.29 32.98
N LEU A 23 -19.52 -27.34 32.94
CA LEU A 23 -18.07 -27.20 32.80
C LEU A 23 -17.79 -26.50 31.47
N PRO A 24 -17.08 -25.35 31.43
CA PRO A 24 -16.53 -24.86 30.18
C PRO A 24 -15.44 -25.84 29.73
N GLN A 25 -15.69 -26.52 28.61
CA GLN A 25 -14.71 -27.31 27.87
C GLN A 25 -13.46 -26.46 27.65
N GLU A 26 -12.28 -27.02 27.92
CA GLU A 26 -11.03 -26.53 27.34
C GLU A 26 -11.25 -26.30 25.84
N PRO A 27 -10.99 -25.09 25.31
CA PRO A 27 -10.97 -24.90 23.88
C PRO A 27 -9.88 -25.81 23.33
N GLN A 28 -10.36 -26.80 22.58
CA GLN A 28 -9.57 -27.73 21.79
C GLN A 28 -8.45 -26.97 21.09
N ASP A 29 -7.25 -27.55 21.13
CA ASP A 29 -6.12 -27.17 20.30
C ASP A 29 -6.61 -26.80 18.90
N MET A 30 -6.69 -25.49 18.63
CA MET A 30 -6.76 -25.03 17.26
C MET A 30 -5.42 -25.39 16.66
N ALA A 31 -5.42 -26.48 15.88
CA ALA A 31 -4.38 -26.80 14.94
C ALA A 31 -4.20 -25.60 14.00
N LEU A 32 -3.35 -24.65 14.39
CA LEU A 32 -2.77 -23.63 13.54
C LEU A 32 -1.71 -24.29 12.66
N THR A 33 -2.12 -25.29 11.88
CA THR A 33 -1.42 -25.70 10.66
C THR A 33 -2.05 -24.98 9.49
N GLY A 34 -2.16 -23.66 9.60
CA GLY A 34 -2.14 -22.83 8.41
C GLY A 34 -0.74 -22.98 7.84
N ILE A 35 -0.58 -23.81 6.82
CA ILE A 35 0.65 -23.82 6.03
C ILE A 35 0.82 -22.39 5.54
N VAL A 36 1.71 -21.63 6.19
CA VAL A 36 2.19 -20.36 5.65
C VAL A 36 2.97 -20.77 4.42
N GLN A 37 2.32 -20.74 3.27
CA GLN A 37 2.98 -20.92 1.99
C GLN A 37 3.87 -19.69 1.81
N VAL A 38 5.09 -19.79 2.33
CA VAL A 38 6.14 -18.82 2.04
C VAL A 38 6.40 -18.92 0.55
N SER A 39 6.01 -17.89 -0.20
CA SER A 39 6.36 -17.78 -1.61
C SER A 39 7.87 -18.04 -1.74
N PRO A 40 8.30 -18.89 -2.68
CA PRO A 40 9.72 -19.15 -2.87
C PRO A 40 10.46 -17.82 -3.05
N PRO A 41 11.75 -17.73 -2.64
CA PRO A 41 12.53 -16.51 -2.75
C PRO A 41 12.43 -15.94 -4.16
N GLN A 42 11.89 -14.74 -4.29
CA GLN A 42 11.75 -14.07 -5.58
C GLN A 42 13.03 -13.29 -5.85
N LEU A 43 13.51 -13.34 -7.10
CA LEU A 43 14.66 -12.54 -7.51
C LEU A 43 14.27 -11.05 -7.45
N PRO A 44 14.99 -10.21 -6.70
CA PRO A 44 14.71 -8.79 -6.67
C PRO A 44 14.99 -8.20 -8.05
N HIS A 45 14.14 -7.27 -8.45
CA HIS A 45 14.32 -6.42 -9.62
C HIS A 45 14.38 -4.97 -9.14
N TRP A 46 15.36 -4.23 -9.65
CA TRP A 46 15.62 -2.86 -9.26
C TRP A 46 16.24 -2.12 -10.44
N ASP A 47 16.02 -0.81 -10.46
CA ASP A 47 16.65 0.09 -11.43
C ASP A 47 16.65 1.53 -10.89
N SER A 48 17.34 2.44 -11.56
CA SER A 48 17.46 3.86 -11.19
C SER A 48 17.42 4.78 -12.39
N PHE A 49 16.58 5.81 -12.30
CA PHE A 49 16.34 6.77 -13.37
C PHE A 49 16.64 8.17 -12.91
N VAL A 50 17.00 9.03 -13.87
CA VAL A 50 17.00 10.47 -13.68
C VAL A 50 15.77 11.00 -14.39
N LEU A 51 14.94 11.73 -13.66
CA LEU A 51 13.65 12.23 -14.09
C LEU A 51 13.70 13.74 -14.16
N GLN A 52 13.15 14.30 -15.23
CA GLN A 52 12.87 15.71 -15.32
C GLN A 52 11.50 16.03 -14.71
N SER A 53 11.39 17.17 -14.03
CA SER A 53 10.14 17.67 -13.46
C SER A 53 9.01 17.70 -14.49
N GLY A 54 7.85 17.15 -14.15
CA GLY A 54 6.65 17.15 -14.99
C GLY A 54 6.73 16.23 -16.23
N VAL A 55 7.84 15.53 -16.45
CA VAL A 55 7.99 14.59 -17.57
C VAL A 55 7.70 13.16 -17.10
N PRO A 56 6.68 12.47 -17.64
CA PRO A 56 6.39 11.10 -17.28
C PRO A 56 7.43 10.12 -17.82
N GLU A 57 7.95 9.27 -16.94
CA GLU A 57 8.92 8.25 -17.31
C GLU A 57 8.44 6.84 -17.02
N THR A 58 8.74 5.92 -17.93
CA THR A 58 8.40 4.51 -17.76
C THR A 58 9.49 3.81 -16.96
N LEU A 59 9.19 3.44 -15.71
CA LEU A 59 10.11 2.69 -14.85
C LEU A 59 10.33 1.27 -15.37
N LEU A 60 9.26 0.60 -15.78
CA LEU A 60 9.33 -0.75 -16.36
C LEU A 60 8.05 -1.09 -17.13
N THR A 61 8.17 -2.10 -17.99
CA THR A 61 7.03 -2.77 -18.63
C THR A 61 6.91 -4.18 -18.08
N VAL A 62 5.75 -4.53 -17.52
CA VAL A 62 5.52 -5.83 -16.90
C VAL A 62 5.42 -6.91 -17.98
N PRO A 63 6.28 -7.95 -17.98
CA PRO A 63 6.21 -9.01 -18.98
C PRO A 63 4.89 -9.79 -18.92
N ALA A 64 4.46 -10.31 -20.07
CA ALA A 64 3.32 -11.20 -20.15
C ALA A 64 3.47 -12.42 -19.21
N GLY A 65 2.37 -12.87 -18.62
CA GLY A 65 2.37 -14.00 -17.68
C GLY A 65 3.01 -13.71 -16.31
N SER A 66 3.27 -12.43 -16.00
CA SER A 66 3.77 -12.02 -14.68
C SER A 66 3.05 -10.77 -14.16
N ARG A 67 3.04 -10.61 -12.83
CA ARG A 67 2.77 -9.31 -12.20
C ARG A 67 4.05 -8.80 -11.55
N PHE A 68 4.23 -7.49 -11.57
CA PHE A 68 5.32 -6.84 -10.83
C PHE A 68 4.78 -6.33 -9.49
N VAL A 69 5.50 -6.55 -8.41
CA VAL A 69 5.19 -6.00 -7.08
C VAL A 69 6.29 -5.02 -6.73
N LEU A 70 5.94 -3.74 -6.70
CA LEU A 70 6.82 -2.65 -6.25
C LEU A 70 6.85 -2.66 -4.72
N THR A 71 8.03 -2.80 -4.12
CA THR A 71 8.19 -2.86 -2.66
C THR A 71 8.76 -1.59 -2.07
N ASP A 72 9.67 -0.93 -2.79
CA ASP A 72 10.26 0.31 -2.31
C ASP A 72 10.50 1.30 -3.44
N LEU A 73 10.48 2.57 -3.07
CA LEU A 73 10.66 3.71 -3.96
C LEU A 73 11.42 4.80 -3.20
N TRP A 74 12.50 5.27 -3.79
CA TRP A 74 13.32 6.34 -3.24
C TRP A 74 13.37 7.50 -4.21
N THR A 75 13.18 8.71 -3.70
CA THR A 75 13.49 9.93 -4.45
C THR A 75 14.74 10.56 -3.86
N MET A 76 15.78 10.67 -4.66
CA MET A 76 17.10 11.17 -4.26
C MET A 76 17.45 12.42 -5.05
N ARG A 77 18.30 13.26 -4.45
CA ARG A 77 18.86 14.41 -5.16
C ARG A 77 19.71 13.95 -6.33
N HIS A 78 19.71 14.72 -7.41
CA HIS A 78 20.63 14.50 -8.51
C HIS A 78 22.01 15.08 -8.15
N GLU A 79 23.09 14.38 -8.50
CA GLU A 79 24.47 14.72 -8.10
C GLU A 79 24.93 16.07 -8.68
N ASP A 80 24.44 16.42 -9.87
CA ASP A 80 24.73 17.72 -10.51
C ASP A 80 23.95 18.90 -9.89
N PHE A 81 22.97 18.62 -9.02
CA PHE A 81 22.03 19.60 -8.47
C PHE A 81 22.03 19.61 -6.94
N GLN A 82 23.23 19.63 -6.34
CA GLN A 82 23.42 19.48 -4.88
C GLN A 82 22.77 20.60 -4.04
N GLY A 83 22.44 21.75 -4.65
CA GLY A 83 21.80 22.89 -3.98
C GLY A 83 20.27 22.87 -3.96
N HIS A 84 19.63 21.96 -4.69
CA HIS A 84 18.16 21.92 -4.78
C HIS A 84 17.58 21.06 -3.65
N LEU A 85 17.15 21.74 -2.59
CA LEU A 85 16.42 21.11 -1.50
C LEU A 85 15.04 20.68 -1.97
N THR A 86 14.63 19.48 -1.58
CA THR A 86 13.25 19.01 -1.70
C THR A 86 12.33 19.97 -0.97
N SER A 87 11.27 20.41 -1.63
CA SER A 87 10.15 21.02 -0.91
C SER A 87 9.33 19.90 -0.28
N ASP A 88 8.80 20.15 0.91
CA ASP A 88 7.78 19.30 1.53
C ASP A 88 6.51 19.19 0.65
N LEU A 89 6.33 20.15 -0.26
CA LEU A 89 5.22 20.24 -1.20
C LEU A 89 5.50 19.60 -2.56
N ASP A 90 6.73 19.14 -2.83
CA ASP A 90 7.03 18.39 -4.05
C ASP A 90 6.09 17.19 -4.13
N ARG A 91 5.60 16.88 -5.33
CA ARG A 91 4.61 15.82 -5.55
C ARG A 91 5.20 14.72 -6.42
N PHE A 92 4.84 13.49 -6.13
CA PHE A 92 5.17 12.36 -6.99
C PHE A 92 4.04 11.34 -7.03
N TRP A 93 3.92 10.67 -8.16
CA TRP A 93 2.86 9.68 -8.33
C TRP A 93 3.27 8.57 -9.30
N LEU A 94 2.65 7.41 -9.09
CA LEU A 94 2.79 6.21 -9.90
C LEU A 94 1.50 5.96 -10.64
N GLU A 95 1.64 5.55 -11.88
CA GLU A 95 0.51 5.21 -12.73
C GLU A 95 0.74 3.86 -13.38
N ARG A 96 -0.37 3.18 -13.60
CA ARG A 96 -0.46 2.01 -14.45
C ARG A 96 -1.01 2.45 -15.80
N VAL A 97 -0.26 2.21 -16.87
CA VAL A 97 -0.73 2.36 -18.25
C VAL A 97 -0.88 0.99 -18.88
N LEU A 98 -2.10 0.64 -19.29
CA LEU A 98 -2.40 -0.59 -20.03
C LEU A 98 -3.27 -0.20 -21.22
N ASP A 99 -2.81 -0.52 -22.43
CA ASP A 99 -3.40 -0.07 -23.68
C ASP A 99 -3.56 1.46 -23.71
N GLN A 100 -4.80 1.95 -23.79
CA GLN A 100 -5.15 3.38 -23.74
C GLN A 100 -5.62 3.83 -22.35
N SER A 101 -5.65 2.95 -21.35
CA SER A 101 -6.11 3.27 -19.99
C SER A 101 -4.92 3.67 -19.11
N ARG A 102 -5.03 4.84 -18.48
CA ARG A 102 -4.10 5.34 -17.46
C ARG A 102 -4.82 5.41 -16.12
N LYS A 103 -4.24 4.81 -15.08
CA LYS A 103 -4.78 4.83 -13.72
C LYS A 103 -3.70 5.18 -12.72
N VAL A 104 -3.96 6.13 -11.83
CA VAL A 104 -3.08 6.45 -10.70
C VAL A 104 -3.13 5.30 -9.69
N ALA A 105 -1.98 4.75 -9.37
CA ALA A 105 -1.80 3.67 -8.40
C ALA A 105 -1.39 4.21 -7.03
N PHE A 106 -0.62 5.30 -7.01
CA PHE A 106 -0.17 5.99 -5.81
C PHE A 106 0.11 7.45 -6.16
N ASP A 107 -0.20 8.36 -5.24
CA ASP A 107 -0.03 9.81 -5.40
C ASP A 107 0.14 10.42 -4.02
N ALA A 108 1.24 11.15 -3.82
CA ALA A 108 1.54 11.79 -2.55
C ALA A 108 2.44 13.00 -2.74
N ARG A 109 2.39 13.89 -1.75
CA ARG A 109 3.44 14.89 -1.53
C ARG A 109 4.59 14.30 -0.71
N MET A 110 5.76 14.94 -0.81
CA MET A 110 6.94 14.53 -0.06
C MET A 110 6.75 14.57 1.46
N ASN A 111 5.88 15.43 1.99
CA ASN A 111 5.54 15.47 3.42
C ASN A 111 4.45 14.47 3.85
N GLU A 112 3.74 13.85 2.90
CA GLU A 112 2.67 12.89 3.16
C GLU A 112 3.19 11.44 3.13
N SER A 113 4.38 11.23 2.57
CA SER A 113 4.98 9.91 2.39
C SER A 113 6.39 9.87 2.98
N PRO A 114 6.77 8.80 3.71
CA PRO A 114 8.17 8.59 4.06
C PRO A 114 9.02 8.46 2.78
N ASN A 115 10.27 8.87 2.88
CA ASN A 115 11.30 8.68 1.85
C ASN A 115 12.55 8.11 2.52
N PRO A 116 12.88 6.81 2.36
CA PRO A 116 12.28 5.84 1.43
C PRO A 116 10.80 5.60 1.67
N LEU A 117 10.06 5.40 0.58
CA LEU A 117 8.75 4.78 0.64
C LEU A 117 8.94 3.27 0.57
N SER A 118 8.45 2.55 1.57
CA SER A 118 8.53 1.10 1.66
C SER A 118 7.17 0.53 2.01
N TRP A 119 6.74 -0.50 1.27
CA TRP A 119 5.42 -1.12 1.42
C TRP A 119 5.55 -2.57 1.86
N ASN A 120 4.92 -2.91 2.99
CA ASN A 120 4.88 -4.28 3.49
C ASN A 120 4.19 -5.27 2.51
N THR A 121 3.18 -4.81 1.78
CA THR A 121 2.40 -5.63 0.84
C THR A 121 2.64 -5.27 -0.63
N GLY A 122 3.49 -4.27 -0.89
CA GLY A 122 3.79 -3.73 -2.21
C GLY A 122 2.60 -3.14 -2.99
N ILE A 123 2.89 -2.45 -4.10
CA ILE A 123 1.91 -2.07 -5.13
C ILE A 123 2.08 -3.01 -6.32
N SER A 124 1.00 -3.70 -6.71
CA SER A 124 1.06 -4.69 -7.80
C SER A 124 0.60 -4.14 -9.14
N PHE A 125 1.36 -4.42 -10.20
CA PHE A 125 1.06 -4.07 -11.59
C PHE A 125 0.91 -5.34 -12.43
N GLY A 126 -0.16 -5.41 -13.22
CA GLY A 126 -0.51 -6.61 -13.99
C GLY A 126 0.30 -6.77 -15.29
N PRO A 127 0.18 -7.92 -15.96
CA PRO A 127 0.89 -8.21 -17.21
C PRO A 127 0.63 -7.15 -18.29
N GLY A 128 1.66 -6.81 -19.06
CA GLY A 128 1.58 -5.84 -20.15
C GLY A 128 1.43 -4.39 -19.71
N SER A 129 1.29 -4.13 -18.40
CA SER A 129 1.21 -2.76 -17.89
C SER A 129 2.58 -2.09 -17.95
N ARG A 130 2.59 -0.82 -18.35
CA ARG A 130 3.72 0.08 -18.08
C ARG A 130 3.52 0.73 -16.73
N VAL A 131 4.57 0.73 -15.92
CA VAL A 131 4.64 1.48 -14.66
C VAL A 131 5.26 2.83 -14.98
N VAL A 132 4.49 3.89 -14.85
CA VAL A 132 4.93 5.26 -15.14
C VAL A 132 5.08 6.01 -13.83
N PHE A 133 6.18 6.72 -13.68
CA PHE A 133 6.46 7.58 -12.54
C PHE A 133 6.57 9.02 -12.99
N GLN A 134 6.04 9.92 -12.17
CA GLN A 134 6.16 11.35 -12.35
C GLN A 134 6.58 12.00 -11.04
N TYR A 135 7.39 13.05 -11.19
CA TYR A 135 7.81 13.92 -10.11
C TYR A 135 7.59 15.37 -10.54
N GLU A 136 7.08 16.19 -9.65
CA GLU A 136 6.87 17.62 -9.87
C GLU A 136 7.44 18.37 -8.67
N PHE A 137 8.42 19.24 -8.94
CA PHE A 137 8.93 20.15 -7.92
C PHE A 137 7.90 21.27 -7.69
N ASP A 138 7.72 21.64 -6.42
CA ASP A 138 6.88 22.76 -6.06
C ASP A 138 7.58 24.10 -6.37
N GLY A 139 6.88 25.02 -7.03
CA GLY A 139 7.35 26.38 -7.36
C GLY A 139 7.74 26.59 -8.83
N GLU A 140 7.74 27.87 -9.25
CA GLU A 140 8.00 28.28 -10.64
C GLU A 140 9.48 28.13 -11.04
N GLY A 141 9.74 27.82 -12.32
CA GLY A 141 11.09 27.79 -12.88
C GLY A 141 11.90 26.52 -12.57
N LYS A 142 11.19 25.43 -12.23
CA LYS A 142 11.78 24.13 -11.87
C LYS A 142 11.47 23.01 -12.87
N GLU A 143 11.01 23.36 -14.06
CA GLU A 143 10.58 22.43 -15.11
C GLU A 143 11.75 21.59 -15.65
N ASP A 144 12.96 22.15 -15.65
CA ASP A 144 14.18 21.45 -16.08
C ASP A 144 14.93 20.79 -14.91
N TRP A 145 14.40 20.85 -13.69
CA TRP A 145 15.06 20.26 -12.54
C TRP A 145 14.97 18.75 -12.57
N LEU A 146 16.05 18.11 -12.11
CA LEU A 146 16.20 16.66 -12.17
C LEU A 146 16.10 16.00 -10.80
N ARG A 147 15.51 14.82 -10.78
CA ARG A 147 15.41 13.95 -9.60
C ARG A 147 15.90 12.56 -9.94
N ARG A 148 16.70 11.95 -9.07
CA ARG A 148 17.01 10.52 -9.20
C ARG A 148 15.94 9.71 -8.49
N VAL A 149 15.39 8.70 -9.15
CA VAL A 149 14.45 7.77 -8.56
C VAL A 149 15.03 6.37 -8.63
N HIS A 150 15.03 5.68 -7.49
CA HIS A 150 15.36 4.26 -7.41
C HIS A 150 14.08 3.52 -7.05
N PHE A 151 13.91 2.32 -7.60
CA PHE A 151 12.82 1.44 -7.20
C PHE A 151 13.33 0.01 -7.01
N THR A 152 12.67 -0.73 -6.14
CA THR A 152 12.86 -2.18 -5.95
C THR A 152 11.52 -2.89 -5.96
N GLY A 153 11.54 -4.14 -6.37
CA GLY A 153 10.38 -5.00 -6.36
C GLY A 153 10.74 -6.38 -6.86
N TYR A 154 9.74 -7.12 -7.32
CA TYR A 154 9.94 -8.45 -7.86
C TYR A 154 8.83 -8.85 -8.83
N PHE A 155 9.11 -9.84 -9.68
CA PHE A 155 8.11 -10.42 -10.58
C PHE A 155 7.54 -11.71 -10.00
N GLU A 156 6.21 -11.82 -10.02
CA GLU A 156 5.50 -13.04 -9.70
C GLU A 156 4.89 -13.63 -10.97
N LYS A 157 5.11 -14.93 -11.20
CA LYS A 157 4.46 -15.66 -12.29
C LYS A 157 2.98 -15.82 -11.98
N ILE A 158 2.12 -15.41 -12.91
CA ILE A 158 0.69 -15.68 -12.83
C ILE A 158 0.47 -17.07 -13.39
N ARG A 159 0.06 -18.01 -12.53
CA ARG A 159 -0.37 -19.33 -13.01
C ARG A 159 -1.69 -19.14 -13.74
N ALA A 160 -1.75 -19.54 -15.01
CA ALA A 160 -3.03 -19.70 -15.67
C ALA A 160 -3.77 -20.82 -14.93
N ASN A 161 -4.96 -20.54 -14.41
CA ASN A 161 -5.84 -21.60 -13.95
C ASN A 161 -6.31 -22.35 -15.22
N SER A 162 -5.63 -23.45 -15.51
CA SER A 162 -6.03 -24.44 -16.50
C SER A 162 -7.25 -25.21 -16.02
#